data_AF-A0ABD0QTV8-F1
#
_entry.id   AF-A0ABD0QTV8-F1
#
_cell.length_a   1.000
_cell.length_b   1.000
_cell.length_c   1.000
_cell.angle_alpha   90.00
_cell.angle_beta   90.00
_cell.angle_gamma   90.00
#
_symmetry.space_group_name_H-M   'P 1'
#
loop_
_entity.id
_entity.type
_entity.pdbx_description
1 polymer ?
#
loop_
_entity_poly.entity_id
_entity_poly.type
_entity_poly.pdbx_seq_one_letter_code
_entity_poly.pdbx_strand_id
1 'polypeptide(L)'
;MAVEETQKGAFFNQGQACTAASRVYVEEPVYDEFVRLSVERAKNIAIGDPLEPRTSHGPQIDQRQFDKILELVNSGKKEGATLECGGCAVEDRGLFIHPTIFSDVKDHMRIAKEE
;
A
#
# COMPACT_ATOMS: atom_id res chain seq x y z
N MET A 1 -17.91 -1.62 1.87
CA MET A 1 -17.93 -1.22 0.44
C MET A 1 -16.81 -0.24 0.11
N ALA A 2 -16.77 0.98 0.65
CA ALA A 2 -15.75 1.98 0.28
C ALA A 2 -14.30 1.48 0.45
N VAL A 3 -13.92 1.02 1.64
CA VAL A 3 -12.58 0.47 1.93
C VAL A 3 -12.21 -0.69 0.99
N GLU A 4 -13.18 -1.56 0.70
CA GLU A 4 -12.96 -2.71 -0.17
C GLU A 4 -12.65 -2.28 -1.61
N GLU A 5 -13.43 -1.39 -2.19
CA GLU A 5 -13.23 -0.91 -3.55
C GLU A 5 -11.95 -0.07 -3.69
N THR A 6 -11.65 0.77 -2.68
CA THR A 6 -10.38 1.50 -2.62
C THR A 6 -9.19 0.54 -2.63
N GLN A 7 -9.22 -0.52 -1.82
CA GLN A 7 -8.12 -1.48 -1.77
C GLN A 7 -8.01 -2.34 -3.02
N LYS A 8 -9.12 -2.67 -3.68
CA LYS A 8 -9.08 -3.28 -5.01
C LYS A 8 -8.34 -2.36 -5.98
N GLY A 9 -8.68 -1.07 -6.01
CA GLY A 9 -8.01 -0.08 -6.86
C GLY A 9 -6.54 0.16 -6.52
N ALA A 10 -6.15 0.10 -5.24
CA ALA A 10 -4.79 0.38 -4.79
C ALA A 10 -3.86 -0.84 -4.88
N PHE A 11 -4.36 -2.05 -4.57
CA PHE A 11 -3.53 -3.25 -4.44
C PHE A 11 -3.68 -4.26 -5.57
N PHE A 12 -4.57 -4.03 -6.55
CA PHE A 12 -4.60 -4.81 -7.78
C PHE A 12 -3.22 -4.81 -8.45
N ASN A 13 -2.78 -5.98 -8.91
CA ASN A 13 -1.44 -6.19 -9.48
C ASN A 13 -0.30 -5.65 -8.58
N GLN A 14 -0.45 -5.79 -7.25
CA GLN A 14 0.50 -5.28 -6.26
C GLN A 14 0.73 -3.76 -6.36
N GLY A 15 -0.25 -3.02 -6.89
CA GLY A 15 -0.15 -1.58 -7.16
C GLY A 15 0.60 -1.22 -8.44
N GLN A 16 1.10 -2.20 -9.20
CA GLN A 16 1.81 -2.01 -10.47
C GLN A 16 0.80 -1.85 -11.61
N ALA A 17 -0.05 -0.82 -11.51
CA ALA A 17 -1.08 -0.48 -12.47
C ALA A 17 -1.15 1.04 -12.66
N CYS A 18 -1.17 1.51 -13.91
CA CYS A 18 -1.19 2.95 -14.23
C CYS A 18 -2.45 3.69 -13.74
N THR A 19 -3.49 2.93 -13.38
CA THR A 19 -4.76 3.43 -12.82
C THR A 19 -4.88 3.14 -11.32
N ALA A 20 -3.78 2.76 -10.64
CA ALA A 20 -3.82 2.46 -9.23
C ALA A 20 -4.30 3.67 -8.42
N ALA A 21 -5.18 3.41 -7.45
CA ALA A 21 -5.71 4.45 -6.56
C ALA A 21 -4.66 4.85 -5.51
N SER A 22 -3.61 5.55 -5.93
CA SER A 22 -2.47 5.94 -5.08
C SER A 22 -2.79 7.02 -4.05
N ARG A 23 -3.87 7.78 -4.27
CA ARG A 23 -4.35 8.84 -3.37
C ARG A 23 -5.84 8.69 -3.12
N VAL A 24 -6.23 8.72 -1.85
CA VAL A 24 -7.60 8.52 -1.39
C VAL A 24 -7.97 9.67 -0.47
N TYR A 25 -8.95 10.47 -0.88
CA TYR A 25 -9.50 11.56 -0.06
C TYR A 25 -10.75 11.06 0.64
N VAL A 26 -10.77 11.17 1.96
CA VAL A 26 -11.87 10.68 2.81
C VAL A 26 -12.42 11.86 3.61
N GLU A 27 -13.73 11.99 3.67
CA GLU A 27 -14.39 13.07 4.40
C GLU A 27 -14.20 12.90 5.92
N GLU A 28 -13.97 14.01 6.63
CA GLU A 28 -13.61 14.06 8.04
C GLU A 28 -14.50 13.19 8.97
N PRO A 29 -15.84 13.16 8.84
CA PRO A 29 -16.70 12.39 9.74
C PRO A 29 -16.48 10.87 9.71
N VAL A 30 -15.84 10.34 8.66
CA VAL A 30 -15.60 8.89 8.48
C VAL A 30 -14.12 8.54 8.36
N TYR A 31 -13.22 9.52 8.46
CA TYR A 31 -11.79 9.34 8.24
C TYR A 31 -11.18 8.27 9.14
N ASP A 32 -11.34 8.41 10.46
CA ASP A 32 -10.73 7.49 11.43
C ASP A 32 -11.20 6.05 11.25
N GLU A 33 -12.51 5.86 11.04
CA GLU A 33 -13.09 4.53 10.83
C GLU A 33 -12.64 3.94 9.48
N PHE A 34 -12.53 4.76 8.44
CA PHE A 34 -12.01 4.33 7.15
C PHE A 34 -10.56 3.87 7.25
N VAL A 35 -9.69 4.62 7.94
CA VAL A 35 -8.28 4.27 8.17
C VAL A 35 -8.21 2.96 8.96
N ARG A 36 -8.93 2.85 10.07
CA ARG A 36 -8.96 1.64 10.92
C ARG A 36 -9.35 0.39 10.13
N LEU A 37 -10.45 0.46 9.37
CA LEU A 37 -10.93 -0.66 8.54
C LEU A 37 -9.96 -0.96 7.39
N SER A 38 -9.30 0.05 6.84
CA SER A 38 -8.29 -0.14 5.79
C SER A 38 -7.09 -0.92 6.33
N VAL A 39 -6.59 -0.57 7.52
CA VAL A 39 -5.49 -1.28 8.18
C VAL A 39 -5.86 -2.73 8.46
N GLU A 40 -7.04 -2.96 9.03
CA GLU A 40 -7.54 -4.29 9.34
C GLU A 40 -7.59 -5.16 8.08
N ARG A 41 -8.11 -4.63 6.97
CA ARG A 41 -8.19 -5.38 5.72
C ARG A 41 -6.83 -5.61 5.06
N ALA A 42 -5.95 -4.61 5.06
CA ALA A 42 -4.61 -4.72 4.47
C ALA A 42 -3.76 -5.79 5.16
N LYS A 43 -3.86 -5.91 6.49
CA LYS A 43 -3.17 -6.95 7.28
C LYS A 43 -3.66 -8.37 6.98
N ASN A 44 -4.87 -8.53 6.45
CA ASN A 44 -5.47 -9.81 6.12
C ASN A 44 -5.25 -10.24 4.65
N ILE A 45 -4.54 -9.45 3.85
CA ILE A 45 -4.21 -9.80 2.47
C ILE A 45 -3.29 -11.02 2.45
N ALA A 46 -3.68 -12.06 1.71
CA ALA A 46 -2.89 -13.27 1.56
C ALA A 46 -1.71 -13.04 0.62
N ILE A 47 -0.52 -12.90 1.19
CA ILE A 47 0.75 -12.77 0.47
C ILE A 47 1.32 -14.16 0.20
N GLY A 48 1.69 -14.46 -1.04
CA GLY A 48 2.05 -15.82 -1.39
C GLY A 48 2.60 -16.02 -2.80
N ASP A 49 2.87 -17.28 -3.14
CA ASP A 49 3.22 -17.67 -4.50
C ASP A 49 2.04 -17.32 -5.44
N PRO A 50 2.26 -16.57 -6.54
CA PRO A 50 1.18 -16.22 -7.46
C PRO A 50 0.50 -17.42 -8.14
N LEU A 51 1.09 -18.62 -8.10
CA LEU A 51 0.49 -19.86 -8.59
C LEU A 51 -0.47 -20.52 -7.58
N GLU A 52 -0.42 -20.13 -6.31
CA GLU A 52 -1.33 -20.65 -5.28
C GLU A 52 -2.69 -19.93 -5.36
N PRO A 53 -3.83 -20.65 -5.49
CA PRO A 53 -5.16 -20.03 -5.63
C PRO A 53 -5.60 -19.16 -4.44
N ARG A 54 -4.95 -19.33 -3.29
CA ARG A 54 -5.23 -18.55 -2.06
C ARG A 54 -4.47 -17.23 -2.03
N THR A 55 -3.49 -17.03 -2.90
CA THR A 55 -2.67 -15.82 -2.97
C THR A 55 -3.46 -14.69 -3.61
N SER A 56 -3.48 -13.55 -2.92
CA SER A 56 -4.05 -12.29 -3.42
C SER A 56 -2.99 -11.21 -3.65
N HIS A 57 -1.75 -11.44 -3.22
CA HIS A 57 -0.65 -10.49 -3.35
C HIS A 57 0.68 -11.22 -3.58
N GLY A 58 1.23 -11.05 -4.79
CA GLY A 58 2.50 -11.64 -5.23
C GLY A 58 3.71 -10.72 -5.00
N PRO A 59 4.85 -11.03 -5.65
CA PRO A 59 6.03 -10.18 -5.62
C PRO A 59 5.91 -8.97 -6.54
N GLN A 60 6.80 -8.00 -6.36
CA GLN A 60 7.08 -6.96 -7.35
C GLN A 60 7.80 -7.54 -8.57
N ILE A 61 7.70 -6.86 -9.72
CA ILE A 61 8.20 -7.39 -11.00
C ILE A 61 9.72 -7.58 -11.03
N ASP A 62 10.48 -6.66 -10.43
CA ASP A 62 11.93 -6.68 -10.40
C ASP A 62 12.51 -5.93 -9.19
N GLN A 63 13.83 -6.02 -9.02
CA GLN A 63 14.54 -5.37 -7.92
C GLN A 63 14.42 -3.85 -7.96
N ARG A 64 14.40 -3.26 -9.17
CA ARG A 64 14.31 -1.80 -9.33
C ARG A 64 12.99 -1.27 -8.79
N GLN A 65 11.88 -1.94 -9.10
CA GLN A 65 10.57 -1.56 -8.61
C GLN A 65 10.45 -1.78 -7.10
N PHE A 66 10.99 -2.91 -6.61
CA PHE A 66 11.05 -3.20 -5.18
C PHE A 66 11.80 -2.10 -4.40
N ASP A 67 13.01 -1.74 -4.84
CA ASP A 67 13.83 -0.71 -4.19
C ASP A 67 13.14 0.66 -4.23
N LYS A 68 12.55 1.03 -5.37
CA LYS A 68 11.81 2.28 -5.54
C LYS A 68 10.64 2.38 -4.55
N ILE A 69 9.85 1.32 -4.40
CA ILE A 69 8.72 1.31 -3.46
C ILE A 69 9.23 1.50 -2.03
N LEU A 70 10.29 0.79 -1.63
CA LEU A 70 10.86 0.95 -0.29
C LEU A 70 11.47 2.35 -0.08
N GLU A 71 12.02 2.97 -1.11
CA GLU A 71 12.48 4.35 -1.08
C GLU A 71 11.33 5.34 -0.83
N LEU A 72 10.21 5.20 -1.54
CA LEU A 72 9.01 6.03 -1.37
C LEU A 72 8.39 5.83 0.02
N VAL A 73 8.33 4.58 0.49
CA VAL A 73 7.90 4.27 1.86
C VAL A 73 8.78 4.99 2.88
N ASN A 74 10.10 5.00 2.67
CA ASN A 74 11.02 5.70 3.56
C ASN A 74 10.88 7.24 3.46
N SER A 75 10.58 7.80 2.29
CA SER A 75 10.33 9.24 2.17
C SER A 75 9.05 9.64 2.90
N GLY A 76 7.97 8.86 2.79
CA GLY A 76 6.73 9.08 3.55
C GLY A 76 6.97 9.17 5.06
N LYS A 77 7.74 8.23 5.62
CA LYS A 77 8.13 8.25 7.05
C LYS A 77 8.95 9.50 7.40
N LYS A 78 9.93 9.86 6.56
CA LYS A 78 10.82 11.01 6.80
C LYS A 78 10.10 12.35 6.71
N GLU A 79 9.08 12.45 5.86
CA GLU A 79 8.31 13.67 5.64
C GLU A 79 7.19 13.88 6.67
N GLY A 80 6.95 12.88 7.54
CA GLY A 80 6.02 12.98 8.66
C GLY A 80 4.62 12.44 8.40
N ALA A 81 4.44 11.62 7.35
CA ALA A 81 3.21 10.84 7.20
C ALA A 81 3.16 9.72 8.25
N THR A 82 1.95 9.35 8.66
CA THR A 82 1.72 8.28 9.62
C THR A 82 1.71 6.94 8.89
N LEU A 83 2.68 6.05 9.17
CA LEU A 83 2.67 4.68 8.64
C LEU A 83 1.73 3.81 9.48
N GLU A 84 0.57 3.49 8.92
CA GLU A 84 -0.48 2.75 9.62
C GLU A 84 -0.23 1.23 9.63
N CYS A 85 0.26 0.69 8.52
CA CYS A 85 0.69 -0.70 8.41
C CYS A 85 1.64 -0.95 7.24
N GLY A 86 2.32 -2.10 7.26
CA GLY A 86 3.24 -2.50 6.20
C GLY A 86 4.47 -1.62 6.17
N GLY A 87 4.84 -1.14 4.99
CA GLY A 87 6.00 -0.26 4.80
C GLY A 87 7.34 -0.96 5.00
N CYS A 88 7.38 -2.27 4.71
CA CYS A 88 8.58 -3.11 4.74
C CYS A 88 8.46 -4.28 3.76
N ALA A 89 9.62 -4.86 3.44
CA ALA A 89 9.71 -6.13 2.77
C ALA A 89 9.14 -7.27 3.64
N VAL A 90 8.66 -8.33 3.00
CA VAL A 90 8.29 -9.56 3.71
C VAL A 90 9.55 -10.37 3.95
N GLU A 91 9.83 -10.69 5.21
CA GLU A 91 11.01 -11.47 5.60
C GLU A 91 11.04 -12.83 4.89
N ASP A 92 12.25 -13.27 4.52
CA ASP A 92 12.53 -14.54 3.84
C ASP A 92 11.75 -14.76 2.52
N ARG A 93 11.22 -13.70 1.91
CA ARG A 93 10.47 -13.76 0.65
C ARG A 93 10.94 -12.68 -0.33
N GLY A 94 11.88 -13.04 -1.21
CA GLY A 94 12.30 -12.33 -2.43
C GLY A 94 11.86 -10.87 -2.56
N LEU A 95 11.11 -10.55 -3.63
CA LEU A 95 10.66 -9.19 -3.95
C LEU A 95 9.25 -8.89 -3.41
N PHE A 96 8.94 -9.37 -2.20
CA PHE A 96 7.61 -9.19 -1.61
C PHE A 96 7.59 -7.99 -0.66
N ILE A 97 6.56 -7.17 -0.77
CA ILE A 97 6.36 -5.99 0.08
C ILE A 97 4.99 -6.13 0.75
N HIS A 98 4.90 -5.79 2.04
CA HIS A 98 3.62 -5.76 2.72
C HIS A 98 2.72 -4.64 2.15
N PRO A 99 1.41 -4.90 1.95
CA PRO A 99 0.44 -3.84 1.66
C PRO A 99 0.57 -2.70 2.66
N THR A 100 0.76 -1.49 2.14
CA THR A 100 1.17 -0.33 2.92
C THR A 100 0.07 0.73 2.91
N ILE A 101 -0.23 1.28 4.08
CA ILE A 101 -1.16 2.39 4.24
C ILE A 101 -0.43 3.52 4.96
N PHE A 102 -0.50 4.70 4.38
CA PHE A 102 -0.14 5.96 5.03
C PHE A 102 -1.40 6.79 5.26
N SER A 103 -1.48 7.41 6.42
CA SER A 103 -2.45 8.43 6.78
C SER A 103 -1.73 9.76 7.04
N ASP A 104 -2.48 10.85 7.22
CA ASP A 104 -1.97 12.20 7.47
C ASP A 104 -1.01 12.77 6.40
N VAL A 105 -1.08 12.20 5.18
CA VAL A 105 -0.28 12.64 4.03
C VAL A 105 -0.66 14.06 3.63
N LYS A 106 0.34 14.92 3.41
CA LYS A 106 0.16 16.28 2.91
C LYS A 106 0.47 16.35 1.42
N ASP A 107 -0.24 17.19 0.68
CA ASP A 107 -0.12 17.29 -0.79
C ASP A 107 1.30 17.65 -1.28
N HIS A 108 2.14 18.23 -0.43
CA HIS A 108 3.52 18.56 -0.77
C HIS A 108 4.49 17.37 -0.66
N MET A 109 4.09 16.29 0.01
CA MET A 109 4.92 15.10 0.23
C MET A 109 5.19 14.36 -1.07
N ARG A 110 6.33 13.67 -1.13
CA ARG A 110 6.79 12.92 -2.30
C ARG A 110 5.82 11.79 -2.67
N ILE A 111 5.33 11.05 -1.66
CA ILE A 111 4.34 9.97 -1.85
C ILE A 111 2.97 10.46 -2.33
N ALA A 112 2.70 11.77 -2.27
CA ALA A 112 1.49 12.38 -2.83
C ALA A 112 1.67 12.87 -4.28
N LYS A 113 2.88 12.78 -4.84
CA LYS A 113 3.24 13.37 -6.14
C LYS A 113 3.84 12.36 -7.12
N GLU A 114 4.63 11.42 -6.62
CA GLU A 114 5.35 10.45 -7.44
C GLU A 114 4.57 9.13 -7.53
N GLU A 115 4.56 8.57 -8.74
CA GLU A 115 4.28 7.16 -9.04
C GLU A 115 5.61 6.39 -9.03
#